data_AF-A0A932TVV9-F1
#
_entry.id   AF-A0A932TVV9-F1
#
_cell.length_a   1.000
_cell.length_b   1.000
_cell.length_c   1.000
_cell.angle_alpha   90.00
_cell.angle_beta   90.00
_cell.angle_gamma   90.00
#
_symmetry.space_group_name_H-M   'P 1'
#
loop_
_entity.id
_entity.type
_entity.pdbx_description
1 polymer ?
#
loop_
_entity_poly.entity_id
_entity_poly.type
_entity_poly.pdbx_seq_one_letter_code
_entity_poly.pdbx_strand_id
1 'polypeptide(L)'
;MNMPTPPGSAGLPARVRLEGVPRVRFYDGTRCPEDVPLPSCLRACLEYLGDPPGCRHLQGQAATWPMHCGYAYLMGTSGAAFRLLWNPQVWDMANGDVMRTAEDPRQPVLRAFESVGYACEILRQEEGRDNGALFRERIAASLRQGRPVIGFGVVGPPECCLITGCDEGGEALIGWSFFQDFPEFAAGLEFEPTGEFRKRDWLAETPGIVVIGERGERPESGEVFRRALDWAIRVTRTPRVRHRRAGLAAYGAWAEALLRDDQFAGQELAVLHDRYMVHYDATGTVAEGRWYASLFLRQIAASEPAAAAPLERAAACYVAEHDLMWAVWEFAGGNGVSDAHVRKLAEPRVRRRIVPLIHLAREKDEQAAGHLEEALLILMKADRGAGRAA
;
A
#
# COMPACT_ATOMS: atom_id res chain seq x y z
N MET A 1 -41.21 -38.83 9.71
CA MET A 1 -40.31 -37.99 8.91
C MET A 1 -39.75 -36.93 9.83
N ASN A 2 -38.57 -37.17 10.41
CA ASN A 2 -37.84 -36.15 11.14
C ASN A 2 -37.04 -35.35 10.11
N MET A 3 -37.39 -34.07 9.95
CA MET A 3 -36.57 -33.10 9.25
C MET A 3 -35.25 -32.94 10.01
N PRO A 4 -34.09 -32.93 9.33
CA PRO A 4 -32.82 -32.68 9.98
C PRO A 4 -32.75 -31.21 10.42
N THR A 5 -32.35 -31.02 11.68
CA THR A 5 -32.02 -29.73 12.28
C THR A 5 -30.90 -29.04 11.48
N PRO A 6 -30.97 -27.73 11.21
CA PRO A 6 -29.87 -27.01 10.57
C PRO A 6 -28.63 -27.05 11.49
N PRO A 7 -27.40 -26.97 10.93
CA PRO A 7 -26.19 -26.91 11.75
C PRO A 7 -26.28 -25.68 12.67
N GLY A 8 -26.30 -25.92 13.97
CA GLY A 8 -26.31 -24.86 14.97
C GLY A 8 -25.07 -23.99 14.83
N SER A 9 -25.23 -22.68 15.00
CA SER A 9 -24.13 -21.74 15.15
C SER A 9 -23.29 -22.16 16.36
N ALA A 10 -22.19 -22.88 16.12
CA ALA A 10 -21.17 -23.05 17.14
C ALA A 10 -20.74 -21.65 17.59
N GLY A 11 -20.89 -21.34 18.88
CA GLY A 11 -20.55 -20.03 19.42
C GLY A 11 -19.14 -19.59 19.00
N LEU A 12 -18.94 -18.28 18.87
CA LEU A 12 -17.61 -17.75 18.61
C LEU A 12 -16.67 -18.20 19.74
N PRO A 13 -15.43 -18.60 19.39
CA PRO A 13 -14.52 -19.14 20.38
C PRO A 13 -14.15 -18.02 21.35
N ALA A 14 -13.96 -18.35 22.64
CA ALA A 14 -13.59 -17.35 23.63
C ALA A 14 -12.29 -16.62 23.21
N ARG A 15 -11.29 -17.36 22.73
CA ARG A 15 -10.03 -16.81 22.21
C ARG A 15 -9.46 -17.67 21.08
N VAL A 16 -8.96 -17.05 20.02
CA VAL A 16 -8.16 -17.67 18.95
C VAL A 16 -7.00 -16.72 18.63
N ARG A 17 -5.78 -17.24 18.54
CA ARG A 17 -4.60 -16.45 18.19
C ARG A 17 -3.63 -17.28 17.38
N LEU A 18 -3.14 -16.70 16.29
CA LEU A 18 -2.09 -17.24 15.45
C LEU A 18 -0.73 -16.82 16.00
N GLU A 19 0.17 -17.78 16.19
CA GLU A 19 1.52 -17.51 16.67
C GLU A 19 2.50 -17.45 15.49
N GLY A 20 3.50 -16.57 15.56
CA GLY A 20 4.56 -16.48 14.56
C GLY A 20 4.21 -15.67 13.31
N VAL A 21 3.09 -14.93 13.30
CA VAL A 21 2.79 -13.99 12.22
C VAL A 21 3.81 -12.83 12.26
N PRO A 22 4.51 -12.52 11.14
CA PRO A 22 5.49 -11.44 11.12
C PRO A 22 4.89 -10.08 11.48
N ARG A 23 5.60 -9.31 12.33
CA ARG A 23 5.23 -7.94 12.66
C ARG A 23 5.33 -7.04 11.42
N VAL A 24 4.29 -6.24 11.20
CA VAL A 24 4.30 -5.09 10.28
C VAL A 24 4.51 -3.80 11.08
N ARG A 25 5.29 -2.87 10.52
CA ARG A 25 5.65 -1.58 11.13
C ARG A 25 6.35 -0.69 10.10
N PHE A 26 6.33 0.61 10.34
CA PHE A 26 7.17 1.54 9.58
C PHE A 26 8.65 1.19 9.72
N TYR A 27 9.42 1.56 8.71
CA TYR A 27 10.84 1.29 8.63
C TYR A 27 11.61 1.92 9.81
N ASP A 28 12.43 1.10 10.48
CA ASP A 28 13.22 1.48 11.65
C ASP A 28 14.73 1.22 11.47
N GLY A 29 15.18 0.90 10.25
CA GLY A 29 16.59 0.60 9.97
C GLY A 29 16.95 -0.89 9.94
N THR A 30 16.05 -1.81 10.31
CA THR A 30 16.40 -3.23 10.50
C THR A 30 15.99 -4.16 9.35
N ARG A 31 15.16 -3.72 8.41
CA ARG A 31 14.64 -4.50 7.27
C ARG A 31 14.63 -3.69 5.98
N CYS A 32 14.07 -4.23 4.90
CA CYS A 32 13.71 -3.43 3.72
C CYS A 32 12.75 -2.30 4.16
N PRO A 33 12.87 -1.05 3.66
CA PRO A 33 11.90 0.00 3.95
C PRO A 33 10.51 -0.42 3.49
N GLU A 34 9.58 -0.70 4.40
CA GLU A 34 8.22 -1.11 4.07
C GLU A 34 7.28 -0.14 4.77
N ASP A 35 6.94 0.98 4.16
CA ASP A 35 6.09 2.01 4.76
C ASP A 35 4.67 2.03 4.15
N VAL A 36 4.44 1.30 3.05
CA VAL A 36 3.08 1.08 2.51
C VAL A 36 2.38 -0.11 3.17
N PRO A 37 1.25 0.10 3.89
CA PRO A 37 0.63 -0.94 4.71
C PRO A 37 0.09 -2.15 3.94
N LEU A 38 -0.63 -1.95 2.82
CA LEU A 38 -1.28 -3.06 2.09
C LEU A 38 -0.27 -4.11 1.58
N PRO A 39 0.78 -3.74 0.80
CA PRO A 39 1.78 -4.71 0.35
C PRO A 39 2.54 -5.37 1.50
N SER A 40 2.80 -4.66 2.60
CA SER A 40 3.52 -5.23 3.74
C SER A 40 2.65 -6.23 4.51
N CYS A 41 1.38 -5.91 4.75
CA CYS A 41 0.42 -6.82 5.36
C CYS A 41 0.26 -8.10 4.53
N LEU A 42 0.05 -7.97 3.21
CA LEU A 42 -0.09 -9.16 2.36
C LEU A 42 1.22 -9.97 2.29
N ARG A 43 2.39 -9.32 2.22
CA ARG A 43 3.69 -10.01 2.28
C ARG A 43 3.82 -10.83 3.58
N ALA A 44 3.53 -10.22 4.72
CA ALA A 44 3.61 -10.87 6.03
C ALA A 44 2.59 -12.02 6.17
N CYS A 45 1.38 -11.87 5.62
CA CYS A 45 0.42 -12.97 5.52
C CYS A 45 0.97 -14.14 4.69
N LEU A 46 1.53 -13.87 3.51
CA LEU A 46 2.09 -14.90 2.64
C LEU A 46 3.31 -15.60 3.28
N GLU A 47 4.18 -14.84 3.95
CA GLU A 47 5.29 -15.40 4.72
C GLU A 47 4.79 -16.35 5.83
N TYR A 48 3.75 -15.93 6.58
CA TYR A 48 3.14 -16.75 7.61
C TYR A 48 2.52 -18.04 7.06
N LEU A 49 1.86 -17.96 5.90
CA LEU A 49 1.25 -19.11 5.22
C LEU A 49 2.28 -20.05 4.56
N GLY A 50 3.58 -19.79 4.72
CA GLY A 50 4.65 -20.58 4.12
C GLY A 50 4.77 -20.41 2.61
N ASP A 51 4.25 -19.30 2.07
CA ASP A 51 4.29 -18.98 0.65
C ASP A 51 4.92 -17.61 0.32
N PRO A 52 6.11 -17.29 0.84
CA PRO A 52 6.69 -15.97 0.67
C PRO A 52 7.09 -15.71 -0.80
N PRO A 53 6.70 -14.57 -1.41
CA PRO A 53 7.11 -14.19 -2.76
C PRO A 53 8.61 -13.84 -2.92
N GLY A 54 9.48 -14.39 -2.07
CA GLY A 54 10.92 -14.17 -2.02
C GLY A 54 11.31 -12.79 -1.49
N CYS A 55 12.46 -12.66 -0.82
CA CYS A 55 13.03 -11.36 -0.50
C CYS A 55 14.53 -11.49 -0.24
N ARG A 56 15.36 -10.82 -1.04
CA ARG A 56 16.83 -10.81 -0.85
C ARG A 56 17.26 -10.22 0.51
N HIS A 57 16.40 -9.44 1.16
CA HIS A 57 16.64 -8.89 2.51
C HIS A 57 16.25 -9.85 3.64
N LEU A 58 15.51 -10.92 3.36
CA LEU A 58 15.17 -11.96 4.33
C LEU A 58 16.22 -13.08 4.18
N GLN A 59 17.22 -13.10 5.07
CA GLN A 59 18.25 -14.14 5.07
C GLN A 59 17.64 -15.50 5.48
N GLY A 60 18.08 -16.59 4.83
CA GLY A 60 17.85 -17.96 5.32
C GLY A 60 16.56 -18.67 4.89
N GLN A 61 15.69 -18.04 4.08
CA GLN A 61 14.55 -18.72 3.48
C GLN A 61 14.84 -19.06 2.01
N ALA A 62 14.72 -20.33 1.63
CA ALA A 62 14.69 -20.72 0.23
C ALA A 62 13.42 -20.15 -0.39
N ALA A 63 13.56 -19.16 -1.28
CA ALA A 63 12.42 -18.63 -2.01
C ALA A 63 11.84 -19.73 -2.91
N THR A 64 10.54 -20.01 -2.76
CA THR A 64 9.79 -20.87 -3.68
C THR A 64 9.31 -20.12 -4.92
N TRP A 65 9.54 -18.80 -4.96
CA TRP A 65 9.16 -17.89 -6.03
C TRP A 65 10.39 -17.41 -6.81
N PRO A 66 10.29 -17.20 -8.13
CA PRO A 66 11.35 -16.58 -8.92
C PRO A 66 11.56 -15.09 -8.57
N MET A 67 10.64 -14.48 -7.84
CA MET A 67 10.66 -13.07 -7.46
C MET A 67 11.75 -12.77 -6.42
N HIS A 68 12.52 -11.71 -6.65
CA HIS A 68 13.64 -11.33 -5.79
C HIS A 68 13.27 -10.44 -4.60
N CYS A 69 12.12 -9.75 -4.67
CA CYS A 69 11.58 -8.94 -3.57
C CYS A 69 10.06 -8.94 -3.65
N GLY A 70 9.42 -9.66 -2.73
CA GLY A 70 7.99 -9.84 -2.64
C GLY A 70 7.26 -8.55 -2.28
N TYR A 71 7.89 -7.68 -1.50
CA TYR A 71 7.37 -6.34 -1.26
C TYR A 71 7.32 -5.52 -2.55
N ALA A 72 8.42 -5.49 -3.32
CA ALA A 72 8.47 -4.80 -4.60
C ALA A 72 7.44 -5.36 -5.60
N TYR A 73 7.29 -6.68 -5.63
CA TYR A 73 6.26 -7.35 -6.44
C TYR A 73 4.86 -6.87 -6.08
N LEU A 74 4.48 -6.92 -4.80
CA LEU A 74 3.17 -6.50 -4.34
C LEU A 74 2.94 -4.98 -4.50
N MET A 75 3.98 -4.18 -4.34
CA MET A 75 3.97 -2.74 -4.64
C MET A 75 3.65 -2.50 -6.12
N GLY A 76 4.28 -3.26 -7.02
CA GLY A 76 4.04 -3.19 -8.46
C GLY A 76 2.65 -3.68 -8.87
N THR A 77 2.25 -4.87 -8.43
CA THR A 77 1.00 -5.51 -8.89
C THR A 77 -0.25 -4.83 -8.33
N SER A 78 -0.21 -4.31 -7.09
CA SER A 78 -1.31 -3.52 -6.52
C SER A 78 -1.45 -2.14 -7.17
N GLY A 79 -0.40 -1.63 -7.82
CA GLY A 79 -0.30 -0.26 -8.31
C GLY A 79 0.19 0.74 -7.26
N ALA A 80 0.45 0.30 -6.03
CA ALA A 80 0.92 1.16 -4.95
C ALA A 80 2.22 1.91 -5.30
N ALA A 81 3.12 1.29 -6.06
CA ALA A 81 4.39 1.86 -6.47
C ALA A 81 4.25 3.11 -7.37
N PHE A 82 3.14 3.20 -8.12
CA PHE A 82 2.92 4.21 -9.16
C PHE A 82 1.99 5.34 -8.71
N ARG A 83 1.44 5.23 -7.49
CA ARG A 83 0.43 6.18 -7.02
C ARG A 83 1.03 7.55 -6.70
N LEU A 84 0.22 8.57 -6.96
CA LEU A 84 0.27 9.86 -6.30
C LEU A 84 -1.13 10.46 -6.39
N LEU A 85 -1.67 10.91 -5.26
CA LEU A 85 -2.93 11.62 -5.18
C LEU A 85 -2.71 12.98 -4.51
N TRP A 86 -3.55 13.93 -4.87
CA TRP A 86 -3.56 15.22 -4.20
C TRP A 86 -4.97 15.78 -4.09
N ASN A 87 -5.41 16.07 -2.87
CA ASN A 87 -6.62 16.83 -2.62
C ASN A 87 -6.36 18.33 -2.88
N PRO A 88 -6.96 18.95 -3.92
CA PRO A 88 -6.69 20.35 -4.24
C PRO A 88 -7.29 21.34 -3.23
N GLN A 89 -8.27 20.90 -2.43
CA GLN A 89 -9.05 21.76 -1.54
C GLN A 89 -8.45 21.85 -0.13
N VAL A 90 -7.86 20.77 0.36
CA VAL A 90 -7.35 20.67 1.74
C VAL A 90 -6.04 19.90 1.78
N TRP A 91 -5.22 20.18 2.79
CA TRP A 91 -4.03 19.39 3.11
C TRP A 91 -4.48 18.11 3.81
N ASP A 92 -4.37 16.98 3.11
CA ASP A 92 -5.08 15.74 3.44
C ASP A 92 -4.10 14.57 3.50
N MET A 93 -3.93 13.97 4.69
CA MET A 93 -3.08 12.80 4.87
C MET A 93 -3.57 11.57 4.09
N ALA A 94 -4.85 11.53 3.70
CA ALA A 94 -5.38 10.46 2.86
C ALA A 94 -4.92 10.54 1.38
N ASN A 95 -3.96 11.43 1.05
CA ASN A 95 -3.28 11.45 -0.24
C ASN A 95 -2.38 10.21 -0.43
N GLY A 96 -1.82 9.65 0.65
CA GLY A 96 -0.97 8.45 0.62
C GLY A 96 -1.74 7.12 0.51
N ASP A 97 -3.05 7.13 0.75
CA ASP A 97 -3.91 5.94 0.86
C ASP A 97 -4.05 5.21 -0.50
N VAL A 98 -3.53 3.98 -0.56
CA VAL A 98 -3.55 3.13 -1.76
C VAL A 98 -4.96 2.80 -2.23
N MET A 99 -5.94 2.72 -1.33
CA MET A 99 -7.32 2.36 -1.64
C MET A 99 -8.06 3.47 -2.39
N ARG A 100 -7.48 4.67 -2.48
CA ARG A 100 -8.04 5.84 -3.19
C ARG A 100 -7.51 6.02 -4.61
N THR A 101 -6.64 5.10 -5.06
CA THR A 101 -5.99 5.18 -6.38
C THR A 101 -6.88 4.80 -7.55
N ALA A 102 -8.08 4.28 -7.28
CA ALA A 102 -9.04 3.82 -8.28
C ALA A 102 -10.48 4.21 -7.91
N GLU A 103 -11.37 4.28 -8.91
CA GLU A 103 -12.80 4.53 -8.68
C GLU A 103 -13.43 3.43 -7.83
N ASP A 104 -13.15 2.16 -8.18
CA ASP A 104 -13.43 1.02 -7.31
C ASP A 104 -12.25 0.85 -6.32
N PRO A 105 -12.45 1.14 -5.02
CA PRO A 105 -11.36 1.14 -4.05
C PRO A 105 -10.83 -0.27 -3.78
N ARG A 106 -11.51 -1.32 -4.25
CA ARG A 106 -11.07 -2.71 -4.09
C ARG A 106 -9.96 -3.09 -5.05
N GLN A 107 -9.75 -2.34 -6.13
CA GLN A 107 -8.82 -2.70 -7.21
C GLN A 107 -7.38 -2.99 -6.73
N PRO A 108 -6.77 -2.19 -5.83
CA PRO A 108 -5.43 -2.50 -5.34
C PRO A 108 -5.34 -3.84 -4.62
N VAL A 109 -6.34 -4.16 -3.79
CA VAL A 109 -6.43 -5.43 -3.07
C VAL A 109 -6.63 -6.58 -4.05
N LEU A 110 -7.65 -6.49 -4.93
CA LEU A 110 -7.97 -7.56 -5.89
C LEU A 110 -6.77 -7.90 -6.77
N ARG A 111 -6.04 -6.90 -7.27
CA ARG A 111 -4.86 -7.10 -8.12
C ARG A 111 -3.68 -7.70 -7.36
N ALA A 112 -3.49 -7.29 -6.10
CA ALA A 112 -2.44 -7.86 -5.25
C ALA A 112 -2.71 -9.34 -4.93
N PHE A 113 -3.96 -9.70 -4.63
CA PHE A 113 -4.35 -11.08 -4.34
C PHE A 113 -4.34 -11.97 -5.58
N GLU A 114 -4.86 -11.47 -6.70
CA GLU A 114 -4.83 -12.18 -7.98
C GLU A 114 -3.39 -12.48 -8.41
N SER A 115 -2.47 -11.51 -8.27
CA SER A 115 -1.07 -11.70 -8.67
C SER A 115 -0.33 -12.77 -7.87
N VAL A 116 -0.85 -13.13 -6.69
CA VAL A 116 -0.27 -14.20 -5.86
C VAL A 116 -1.05 -15.50 -5.87
N GLY A 117 -2.15 -15.57 -6.63
CA GLY A 117 -2.98 -16.76 -6.76
C GLY A 117 -3.79 -17.09 -5.51
N TYR A 118 -4.19 -16.09 -4.72
CA TYR A 118 -5.07 -16.27 -3.57
C TYR A 118 -6.43 -15.64 -3.84
N ALA A 119 -7.50 -16.35 -3.48
CA ALA A 119 -8.81 -15.73 -3.38
C ALA A 119 -8.86 -14.74 -2.20
N CYS A 120 -9.73 -13.74 -2.28
CA CYS A 120 -10.02 -12.86 -1.15
C CYS A 120 -11.49 -12.46 -1.12
N GLU A 121 -12.03 -12.31 0.09
CA GLU A 121 -13.34 -11.70 0.34
C GLU A 121 -13.11 -10.32 0.96
N ILE A 122 -13.58 -9.26 0.28
CA ILE A 122 -13.47 -7.88 0.77
C ILE A 122 -14.81 -7.48 1.35
N LEU A 123 -14.86 -7.28 2.67
CA LEU A 123 -16.05 -6.89 3.41
C LEU A 123 -15.93 -5.43 3.82
N ARG A 124 -17.01 -4.68 3.65
CA ARG A 124 -17.09 -3.26 4.02
C ARG A 124 -18.32 -3.04 4.88
N GLN A 125 -18.27 -2.00 5.71
CA GLN A 125 -19.46 -1.59 6.43
C GLN A 125 -20.54 -1.14 5.44
N GLU A 126 -21.74 -1.69 5.63
CA GLU A 126 -22.93 -1.34 4.87
C GLU A 126 -24.05 -0.91 5.82
N GLU A 127 -24.77 0.15 5.45
CA GLU A 127 -25.90 0.66 6.23
C GLU A 127 -27.02 -0.38 6.30
N GLY A 128 -27.61 -0.57 7.49
CA GLY A 128 -28.68 -1.55 7.71
C GLY A 128 -28.23 -3.01 7.83
N ARG A 129 -26.94 -3.31 7.66
CA ARG A 129 -26.36 -4.64 7.92
C ARG A 129 -25.80 -4.70 9.35
N ASP A 130 -25.96 -5.86 9.99
CA ASP A 130 -25.18 -6.16 11.20
C ASP A 130 -23.72 -6.47 10.84
N ASN A 131 -22.95 -5.40 10.57
CA ASN A 131 -21.54 -5.50 10.21
C ASN A 131 -20.71 -6.13 11.33
N GLY A 132 -21.10 -5.91 12.60
CA GLY A 132 -20.39 -6.44 13.76
C GLY A 132 -20.49 -7.95 13.85
N ALA A 133 -21.69 -8.52 13.69
CA ALA A 133 -21.85 -9.97 13.64
C ALA A 133 -21.10 -10.58 12.46
N LEU A 134 -21.24 -10.01 11.26
CA LEU A 134 -20.60 -10.53 10.05
C LEU A 134 -19.06 -10.50 10.14
N PHE A 135 -18.49 -9.37 10.56
CA PHE A 135 -17.03 -9.24 10.62
C PHE A 135 -16.44 -10.17 11.68
N ARG A 136 -17.06 -10.28 12.87
CA ARG A 136 -16.63 -11.22 13.91
C ARG A 136 -16.69 -12.67 13.46
N GLU A 137 -17.78 -13.06 12.79
CA GLU A 137 -17.93 -14.41 12.22
C GLU A 137 -16.81 -14.72 11.23
N ARG A 138 -16.57 -13.81 10.28
CA ARG A 138 -15.59 -13.99 9.20
C ARG A 138 -14.14 -13.97 9.71
N ILE A 139 -13.84 -13.08 10.66
CA ILE A 139 -12.53 -13.05 11.32
C ILE A 139 -12.28 -14.37 12.07
N ALA A 140 -13.21 -14.79 12.94
CA ALA A 140 -13.03 -16.01 13.71
C ALA A 140 -12.94 -17.26 12.83
N ALA A 141 -13.70 -17.33 11.74
CA ALA A 141 -13.62 -18.42 10.78
C ALA A 141 -12.24 -18.48 10.11
N SER A 142 -11.71 -17.35 9.62
CA SER A 142 -10.39 -17.26 9.01
C SER A 142 -9.28 -17.66 9.98
N LEU A 143 -9.32 -17.14 11.21
CA LEU A 143 -8.30 -17.42 12.22
C LEU A 143 -8.29 -18.91 12.62
N ARG A 144 -9.46 -19.56 12.73
CA ARG A 144 -9.54 -21.01 12.98
C ARG A 144 -8.94 -21.86 11.86
N GLN A 145 -8.91 -21.34 10.63
CA GLN A 145 -8.27 -21.99 9.48
C GLN A 145 -6.76 -21.68 9.41
N GLY A 146 -6.19 -20.99 10.39
CA GLY A 146 -4.79 -20.61 10.37
C GLY A 146 -4.48 -19.46 9.42
N ARG A 147 -5.45 -18.60 9.11
CA ARG A 147 -5.28 -17.49 8.15
C ARG A 147 -5.48 -16.13 8.83
N PRO A 148 -4.46 -15.26 8.84
CA PRO A 148 -4.62 -13.87 9.28
C PRO A 148 -5.64 -13.12 8.41
N VAL A 149 -6.19 -12.04 8.95
CA VAL A 149 -7.11 -11.14 8.25
C VAL A 149 -6.47 -9.77 8.11
N ILE A 150 -6.66 -9.09 6.98
CA ILE A 150 -6.22 -7.69 6.83
C ILE A 150 -7.38 -6.79 7.28
N GLY A 151 -7.17 -6.00 8.33
CA GLY A 151 -8.13 -4.99 8.78
C GLY A 151 -7.79 -3.62 8.20
N PHE A 152 -8.78 -2.72 8.10
CA PHE A 152 -8.54 -1.30 7.81
C PHE A 152 -9.02 -0.48 9.00
N GLY A 153 -8.18 0.40 9.56
CA GLY A 153 -8.61 1.34 10.61
C GLY A 153 -8.78 0.75 12.02
N VAL A 154 -8.37 -0.50 12.25
CA VAL A 154 -8.43 -1.08 13.61
C VAL A 154 -7.58 -0.26 14.58
N VAL A 155 -6.36 0.12 14.18
CA VAL A 155 -5.48 1.01 14.96
C VAL A 155 -4.92 2.08 14.03
N GLY A 156 -5.19 3.34 14.36
CA GLY A 156 -4.72 4.49 13.60
C GLY A 156 -5.70 4.92 12.50
N PRO A 157 -5.21 5.58 11.43
CA PRO A 157 -6.03 5.93 10.27
C PRO A 157 -6.59 4.68 9.59
N PRO A 158 -7.53 4.81 8.62
CA PRO A 158 -8.14 3.68 7.89
C PRO A 158 -7.18 2.95 6.92
N GLU A 159 -5.95 2.73 7.35
CA GLU A 159 -4.87 1.99 6.72
C GLU A 159 -4.85 0.52 7.15
N CYS A 160 -4.12 -0.31 6.40
CA CYS A 160 -4.07 -1.75 6.67
C CYS A 160 -3.35 -2.10 7.97
N CYS A 161 -3.90 -3.07 8.69
CA CYS A 161 -3.26 -3.79 9.78
C CYS A 161 -3.46 -5.31 9.60
N LEU A 162 -2.70 -6.11 10.34
CA LEU A 162 -2.93 -7.55 10.45
C LEU A 162 -3.72 -7.87 11.69
N ILE A 163 -4.79 -8.65 11.54
CA ILE A 163 -5.53 -9.28 12.62
C ILE A 163 -5.06 -10.73 12.69
N THR A 164 -4.40 -11.07 13.78
CA THR A 164 -3.77 -12.37 14.05
C THR A 164 -4.52 -13.15 15.12
N GLY A 165 -5.44 -12.51 15.82
CA GLY A 165 -6.25 -13.15 16.85
C GLY A 165 -7.52 -12.38 17.18
N CYS A 166 -8.39 -13.04 17.91
CA CYS A 166 -9.55 -12.45 18.54
C CYS A 166 -9.74 -13.04 19.94
N ASP A 167 -10.31 -12.25 20.83
CA ASP A 167 -10.59 -12.59 22.22
C ASP A 167 -12.02 -12.15 22.59
N GLU A 168 -12.52 -12.62 23.72
CA GLU A 168 -13.86 -12.31 24.22
C GLU A 168 -14.98 -12.57 23.19
N GLY A 169 -14.86 -13.65 22.41
CA GLY A 169 -15.85 -13.96 21.37
C GLY A 169 -15.82 -13.00 20.16
N GLY A 170 -14.71 -12.30 19.94
CA GLY A 170 -14.53 -11.36 18.83
C GLY A 170 -14.75 -9.89 19.21
N GLU A 171 -15.05 -9.59 20.48
CA GLU A 171 -15.15 -8.22 20.99
C GLU A 171 -13.79 -7.51 21.03
N ALA A 172 -12.71 -8.26 21.21
CA ALA A 172 -11.34 -7.77 21.11
C ALA A 172 -10.61 -8.40 19.94
N LEU A 173 -9.87 -7.59 19.17
CA LEU A 173 -8.95 -8.03 18.13
C LEU A 173 -7.51 -7.95 18.62
N ILE A 174 -6.69 -8.91 18.17
CA ILE A 174 -5.25 -8.98 18.41
C ILE A 174 -4.53 -8.91 17.08
N GLY A 175 -3.42 -8.18 17.00
CA GLY A 175 -2.74 -8.00 15.72
C GLY A 175 -1.49 -7.14 15.69
N TRP A 176 -1.10 -6.76 14.48
CA TRP A 176 0.01 -5.85 14.22
C TRP A 176 -0.47 -4.66 13.38
N SER A 177 -0.14 -3.44 13.80
CA SER A 177 -0.40 -2.22 13.04
C SER A 177 0.85 -1.36 12.95
N PHE A 178 0.97 -0.64 11.84
CA PHE A 178 1.99 0.40 11.64
C PHE A 178 1.92 1.51 12.68
N PHE A 179 0.72 1.74 13.21
CA PHE A 179 0.37 2.88 14.04
C PHE A 179 0.27 2.55 15.53
N GLN A 180 0.53 1.30 15.93
CA GLN A 180 0.31 0.86 17.32
C GLN A 180 1.25 1.50 18.34
N ASP A 181 2.42 1.99 17.89
CA ASP A 181 3.41 2.61 18.77
C ASP A 181 3.29 4.15 18.82
N PHE A 182 2.28 4.72 18.13
CA PHE A 182 2.07 6.16 18.03
C PHE A 182 1.15 6.64 19.17
N PRO A 183 1.58 7.60 20.01
CA PRO A 183 0.81 8.06 21.16
C PRO A 183 -0.60 8.57 20.81
N GLU A 184 -0.77 9.21 19.65
CA GLU A 184 -2.05 9.73 19.17
C GLU A 184 -3.09 8.64 18.87
N PHE A 185 -2.66 7.37 18.72
CA PHE A 185 -3.51 6.22 18.42
C PHE A 185 -3.58 5.20 19.58
N ALA A 186 -3.04 5.56 20.75
CA ALA A 186 -2.97 4.66 21.92
C ALA A 186 -4.28 4.54 22.72
N ALA A 187 -5.30 5.34 22.40
CA ALA A 187 -6.58 5.31 23.12
C ALA A 187 -7.26 3.94 23.03
N GLY A 188 -7.53 3.33 24.19
CA GLY A 188 -8.14 1.99 24.27
C GLY A 188 -7.26 0.84 23.78
N LEU A 189 -5.97 1.11 23.53
CA LEU A 189 -5.00 0.15 23.03
C LEU A 189 -4.30 -0.56 24.19
N GLU A 190 -4.40 -1.89 24.21
CA GLU A 190 -3.64 -2.78 25.08
C GLU A 190 -2.58 -3.52 24.24
N PHE A 191 -1.66 -4.23 24.91
CA PHE A 191 -0.64 -5.03 24.23
C PHE A 191 -0.54 -6.43 24.81
N GLU A 192 -0.42 -7.42 23.93
CA GLU A 192 -0.04 -8.77 24.30
C GLU A 192 1.44 -8.82 24.73
N PRO A 193 1.89 -9.80 25.52
CA PRO A 193 3.30 -9.96 25.90
C PRO A 193 4.26 -10.07 24.70
N THR A 194 3.75 -10.48 23.54
CA THR A 194 4.47 -10.54 22.27
C THR A 194 4.66 -9.18 21.59
N GLY A 195 3.96 -8.14 22.06
CA GLY A 195 3.93 -6.80 21.50
C GLY A 195 2.81 -6.56 20.51
N GLU A 196 1.98 -7.56 20.19
CA GLU A 196 0.79 -7.37 19.35
C GLU A 196 -0.18 -6.39 20.03
N PHE A 197 -0.83 -5.54 19.24
CA PHE A 197 -1.93 -4.75 19.76
C PHE A 197 -3.07 -5.67 20.21
N ARG A 198 -3.83 -5.23 21.21
CA ARG A 198 -5.11 -5.79 21.61
C ARG A 198 -6.10 -4.64 21.76
N LYS A 199 -7.22 -4.68 21.04
CA LYS A 199 -8.16 -3.55 20.99
C LYS A 199 -9.61 -4.00 21.00
N ARG A 200 -10.42 -3.38 21.87
CA ARG A 200 -11.89 -3.48 21.92
C ARG A 200 -12.53 -2.32 21.16
N ASP A 201 -13.85 -2.38 21.00
CA ASP A 201 -14.66 -1.31 20.37
C ASP A 201 -14.15 -0.92 18.96
N TRP A 202 -13.48 -1.86 18.30
CA TRP A 202 -12.77 -1.67 17.04
C TRP A 202 -13.70 -1.42 15.85
N LEU A 203 -14.95 -1.89 15.94
CA LEU A 203 -15.88 -1.89 14.81
C LEU A 203 -16.16 -0.47 14.30
N ALA A 204 -16.35 0.51 15.19
CA ALA A 204 -16.71 1.87 14.79
C ALA A 204 -15.64 2.54 13.89
N GLU A 205 -14.38 2.16 14.06
CA GLU A 205 -13.23 2.70 13.33
C GLU A 205 -12.81 1.82 12.15
N THR A 206 -13.41 0.62 12.01
CA THR A 206 -13.02 -0.38 11.02
C THR A 206 -13.95 -0.38 9.81
N PRO A 207 -13.68 0.41 8.74
CA PRO A 207 -14.55 0.50 7.56
C PRO A 207 -14.64 -0.80 6.75
N GLY A 208 -13.74 -1.76 6.96
CA GLY A 208 -13.75 -3.04 6.28
C GLY A 208 -12.63 -3.98 6.71
N ILE A 209 -12.68 -5.20 6.16
CA ILE A 209 -11.68 -6.25 6.32
C ILE A 209 -11.48 -6.99 4.99
N VAL A 210 -10.32 -7.63 4.81
CA VAL A 210 -10.04 -8.59 3.75
C VAL A 210 -9.77 -9.96 4.38
N VAL A 211 -10.64 -10.91 4.09
CA VAL A 211 -10.46 -12.32 4.47
C VAL A 211 -9.69 -13.03 3.36
N ILE A 212 -8.60 -13.69 3.74
CA ILE A 212 -7.77 -14.46 2.82
C ILE A 212 -8.45 -15.80 2.55
N GLY A 213 -8.73 -16.08 1.28
CA GLY A 213 -9.36 -17.31 0.84
C GLY A 213 -8.36 -18.43 0.55
N GLU A 214 -8.84 -19.46 -0.13
CA GLU A 214 -8.00 -20.58 -0.58
C GLU A 214 -6.93 -20.13 -1.58
N ARG A 215 -5.81 -20.86 -1.56
CA ARG A 215 -4.79 -20.76 -2.60
C ARG A 215 -5.31 -21.44 -3.86
N GLY A 216 -5.41 -20.68 -4.94
CA GLY A 216 -5.75 -21.17 -6.26
C GLY A 216 -4.51 -21.49 -7.11
N GLU A 217 -4.76 -21.76 -8.40
CA GLU A 217 -3.70 -21.78 -9.40
C GLU A 217 -3.12 -20.38 -9.56
N ARG A 218 -1.79 -20.28 -9.64
CA ARG A 218 -1.14 -18.99 -9.85
C ARG A 218 -1.28 -18.60 -11.31
N PRO A 219 -1.62 -17.34 -11.61
CA PRO A 219 -1.58 -16.88 -12.98
C PRO A 219 -0.17 -16.96 -13.55
N GLU A 220 -0.08 -17.16 -14.86
CA GLU A 220 1.18 -17.13 -15.59
C GLU A 220 1.89 -15.77 -15.40
N SER A 221 3.20 -15.81 -15.14
CA SER A 221 3.95 -14.60 -14.77
C SER A 221 3.88 -13.52 -15.85
N GLY A 222 3.95 -13.90 -17.13
CA GLY A 222 3.82 -12.97 -18.25
C GLY A 222 2.43 -12.34 -18.37
N GLU A 223 1.37 -13.01 -17.91
CA GLU A 223 0.03 -12.41 -17.81
C GLU A 223 -0.02 -11.38 -16.66
N VAL A 224 0.48 -11.75 -15.48
CA VAL A 224 0.55 -10.82 -14.34
C VAL A 224 1.32 -9.56 -14.70
N PHE A 225 2.48 -9.69 -15.34
CA PHE A 225 3.31 -8.56 -15.73
C PHE A 225 2.58 -7.63 -16.70
N ARG A 226 1.94 -8.16 -17.75
CA ARG A 226 1.15 -7.33 -18.67
C ARG A 226 0.03 -6.58 -17.96
N ARG A 227 -0.72 -7.26 -17.09
CA ARG A 227 -1.82 -6.65 -16.32
C ARG A 227 -1.31 -5.59 -15.33
N ALA A 228 -0.15 -5.82 -14.71
CA ALA A 228 0.49 -4.87 -13.81
C ALA A 228 1.02 -3.64 -14.56
N LEU A 229 1.63 -3.80 -15.73
CA LEU A 229 2.07 -2.70 -16.58
C LEU A 229 0.89 -1.87 -17.09
N ASP A 230 -0.19 -2.50 -17.58
CA ASP A 230 -1.42 -1.81 -17.96
C ASP A 230 -2.00 -1.02 -16.78
N TRP A 231 -2.01 -1.62 -15.58
CA TRP A 231 -2.49 -0.96 -14.38
C TRP A 231 -1.62 0.24 -13.97
N ALA A 232 -0.30 0.09 -13.99
CA ALA A 232 0.65 1.17 -13.72
C ALA A 232 0.41 2.37 -14.64
N ILE A 233 0.28 2.12 -15.95
CA ILE A 233 -0.02 3.16 -16.94
C ILE A 233 -1.35 3.85 -16.61
N ARG A 234 -2.40 3.10 -16.27
CA ARG A 234 -3.70 3.69 -15.89
C ARG A 234 -3.60 4.55 -14.63
N VAL A 235 -2.90 4.09 -13.59
CA VAL A 235 -2.70 4.85 -12.34
C VAL A 235 -1.97 6.17 -12.63
N THR A 236 -0.91 6.15 -13.43
CA THR A 236 -0.12 7.34 -13.77
C THR A 236 -0.87 8.30 -14.70
N ARG A 237 -1.61 7.78 -15.70
CA ARG A 237 -2.27 8.59 -16.74
C ARG A 237 -3.64 9.14 -16.32
N THR A 238 -4.29 8.55 -15.31
CA THR A 238 -5.61 9.01 -14.86
C THR A 238 -5.47 10.33 -14.09
N PRO A 239 -6.00 11.47 -14.60
CA PRO A 239 -5.70 12.78 -14.01
C PRO A 239 -6.54 13.09 -12.76
N ARG A 240 -7.60 12.30 -12.51
CA ARG A 240 -8.53 12.52 -11.42
C ARG A 240 -9.18 11.21 -10.99
N VAL A 241 -9.23 10.96 -9.69
CA VAL A 241 -10.02 9.91 -9.08
C VAL A 241 -10.94 10.56 -8.05
N ARG A 242 -12.26 10.46 -8.28
CA ARG A 242 -13.27 11.20 -7.50
C ARG A 242 -12.95 12.71 -7.43
N HIS A 243 -12.71 13.26 -6.25
CA HIS A 243 -12.38 14.68 -6.03
C HIS A 243 -10.87 14.98 -5.96
N ARG A 244 -10.00 13.97 -6.01
CA ARG A 244 -8.54 14.15 -5.94
C ARG A 244 -7.93 14.22 -7.33
N ARG A 245 -6.90 15.04 -7.50
CA ARG A 245 -5.99 14.94 -8.63
C ARG A 245 -5.17 13.67 -8.46
N ALA A 246 -4.86 13.01 -9.57
CA ALA A 246 -4.20 11.72 -9.56
C ALA A 246 -3.09 11.65 -10.63
N GLY A 247 -2.14 10.74 -10.41
CA GLY A 247 -1.03 10.50 -11.33
C GLY A 247 -0.26 11.79 -11.66
N LEU A 248 0.02 12.01 -12.94
CA LEU A 248 0.75 13.20 -13.41
C LEU A 248 0.10 14.54 -13.03
N ALA A 249 -1.22 14.58 -12.87
CA ALA A 249 -1.93 15.79 -12.49
C ALA A 249 -1.79 16.11 -10.99
N ALA A 250 -1.51 15.11 -10.15
CA ALA A 250 -1.31 15.30 -8.71
C ALA A 250 -0.03 16.09 -8.41
N TYR A 251 1.06 15.87 -9.16
CA TYR A 251 2.30 16.66 -9.04
C TYR A 251 2.05 18.16 -9.26
N GLY A 252 1.24 18.51 -10.26
CA GLY A 252 0.87 19.90 -10.54
C GLY A 252 0.09 20.53 -9.38
N ALA A 253 -0.92 19.84 -8.88
CA ALA A 253 -1.73 20.32 -7.76
C ALA A 253 -0.93 20.42 -6.45
N TRP A 254 0.02 19.51 -6.23
CA TRP A 254 0.95 19.57 -5.12
C TRP A 254 1.86 20.80 -5.20
N ALA A 255 2.46 21.04 -6.36
CA ALA A 255 3.28 22.23 -6.62
C ALA A 255 2.49 23.53 -6.43
N GLU A 256 1.27 23.61 -6.97
CA GLU A 256 0.36 24.75 -6.78
C GLU A 256 0.06 25.00 -5.30
N ALA A 257 -0.21 23.95 -4.52
CA ALA A 257 -0.49 24.07 -3.09
C ALA A 257 0.69 24.67 -2.32
N LEU A 258 1.93 24.32 -2.68
CA LEU A 258 3.14 24.89 -2.08
C LEU A 258 3.35 26.36 -2.43
N LEU A 259 2.81 26.86 -3.55
CA LEU A 259 2.96 28.25 -3.96
C LEU A 259 1.95 29.21 -3.32
N ARG A 260 0.96 28.70 -2.57
CA ARG A 260 -0.05 29.52 -1.88
C ARG A 260 0.52 30.11 -0.59
N ASP A 261 1.25 31.22 -0.72
CA ASP A 261 1.94 31.89 0.39
C ASP A 261 0.99 32.28 1.55
N ASP A 262 -0.28 32.58 1.26
CA ASP A 262 -1.34 32.86 2.23
C ASP A 262 -1.64 31.65 3.13
N GLN A 263 -1.38 30.43 2.65
CA GLN A 263 -1.49 29.19 3.44
C GLN A 263 -0.23 28.90 4.27
N PHE A 264 0.69 29.83 4.42
CA PHE A 264 1.86 29.66 5.29
C PHE A 264 2.15 30.92 6.11
N ALA A 265 1.97 32.10 5.53
CA ALA A 265 2.24 33.36 6.20
C ALA A 265 1.31 33.58 7.41
N GLY A 266 1.92 33.87 8.56
CA GLY A 266 1.19 34.21 9.80
C GLY A 266 0.39 33.06 10.41
N GLN A 267 0.65 31.81 10.00
CA GLN A 267 -0.05 30.64 10.49
C GLN A 267 0.61 30.11 11.76
N GLU A 268 -0.20 29.58 12.67
CA GLU A 268 0.28 28.92 13.88
C GLU A 268 1.11 27.67 13.53
N LEU A 269 2.07 27.35 14.39
CA LEU A 269 3.00 26.24 14.17
C LEU A 269 2.28 24.89 14.00
N ALA A 270 1.20 24.66 14.74
CA ALA A 270 0.39 23.43 14.61
C ALA A 270 -0.21 23.29 13.20
N VAL A 271 -0.73 24.37 12.62
CA VAL A 271 -1.27 24.36 11.25
C VAL A 271 -0.16 24.13 10.23
N LEU A 272 1.01 24.75 10.44
CA LEU A 272 2.17 24.52 9.59
C LEU A 272 2.67 23.08 9.68
N HIS A 273 2.60 22.48 10.87
CA HIS A 273 2.98 21.09 11.11
C HIS A 273 2.09 20.14 10.30
N ASP A 274 0.77 20.32 10.34
CA ASP A 274 -0.16 19.48 9.55
C ASP A 274 0.13 19.57 8.04
N ARG A 275 0.40 20.78 7.54
CA ARG A 275 0.77 21.00 6.13
C ARG A 275 2.11 20.35 5.79
N TYR A 276 3.07 20.45 6.70
CA TYR A 276 4.37 19.78 6.55
C TYR A 276 4.20 18.28 6.49
N MET A 277 3.40 17.68 7.38
CA MET A 277 3.15 16.23 7.39
C MET A 277 2.57 15.74 6.06
N VAL A 278 1.61 16.46 5.48
CA VAL A 278 1.02 16.11 4.18
C VAL A 278 2.04 16.23 3.04
N HIS A 279 2.89 17.25 3.05
CA HIS A 279 3.99 17.38 2.08
C HIS A 279 5.04 16.27 2.25
N TYR A 280 5.40 15.97 3.49
CA TYR A 280 6.37 14.95 3.85
C TYR A 280 5.90 13.55 3.43
N ASP A 281 4.63 13.22 3.71
CA ASP A 281 3.98 11.97 3.30
C ASP A 281 3.89 11.81 1.77
N ALA A 282 3.52 12.88 1.06
CA ALA A 282 3.52 12.86 -0.41
C ALA A 282 4.92 12.62 -0.98
N THR A 283 5.95 13.25 -0.39
CA THR A 283 7.35 13.04 -0.78
C THR A 283 7.79 11.60 -0.52
N GLY A 284 7.44 11.04 0.64
CA GLY A 284 7.71 9.63 0.99
C GLY A 284 7.00 8.63 0.08
N THR A 285 5.73 8.88 -0.23
CA THR A 285 4.93 8.06 -1.15
C THR A 285 5.58 7.96 -2.53
N VAL A 286 6.08 9.08 -3.07
CA VAL A 286 6.80 9.08 -4.36
C VAL A 286 8.16 8.40 -4.19
N ALA A 287 8.94 8.76 -3.16
CA ALA A 287 10.28 8.22 -2.96
C ALA A 287 10.26 6.69 -2.87
N GLU A 288 9.52 6.14 -1.91
CA GLU A 288 9.42 4.71 -1.69
C GLU A 288 8.76 4.01 -2.89
N GLY A 289 7.66 4.57 -3.37
CA GLY A 289 6.91 4.02 -4.50
C GLY A 289 7.77 3.84 -5.74
N ARG A 290 8.49 4.89 -6.14
CA ARG A 290 9.33 4.86 -7.35
C ARG A 290 10.57 3.98 -7.20
N TRP A 291 11.16 3.91 -6.00
CA TRP A 291 12.22 2.95 -5.76
C TRP A 291 11.74 1.51 -6.01
N TYR A 292 10.61 1.10 -5.43
CA TYR A 292 10.09 -0.24 -5.62
C TYR A 292 9.52 -0.50 -7.01
N ALA A 293 8.98 0.53 -7.68
CA ALA A 293 8.64 0.44 -9.10
C ALA A 293 9.88 0.04 -9.92
N SER A 294 11.03 0.68 -9.68
CA SER A 294 12.26 0.36 -10.41
C SER A 294 12.71 -1.09 -10.20
N LEU A 295 12.62 -1.60 -8.97
CA LEU A 295 12.98 -2.98 -8.65
C LEU A 295 12.02 -3.98 -9.29
N PHE A 296 10.72 -3.68 -9.28
CA PHE A 296 9.71 -4.50 -9.93
C PHE A 296 9.91 -4.57 -11.44
N LEU A 297 10.15 -3.43 -12.11
CA LEU A 297 10.38 -3.40 -13.56
C LEU A 297 11.64 -4.16 -13.99
N ARG A 298 12.71 -4.10 -13.19
CA ARG A 298 13.93 -4.90 -13.43
C ARG A 298 13.68 -6.40 -13.27
N GLN A 299 12.78 -6.79 -12.36
CA GLN A 299 12.36 -8.19 -12.24
C GLN A 299 11.61 -8.63 -13.51
N ILE A 300 10.70 -7.80 -14.03
CA ILE A 300 10.03 -8.09 -15.31
C ILE A 300 11.07 -8.17 -16.44
N ALA A 301 12.01 -7.23 -16.53
CA ALA A 301 13.04 -7.19 -17.57
C ALA A 301 13.91 -8.47 -17.59
N ALA A 302 14.21 -9.03 -16.42
CA ALA A 302 14.94 -10.29 -16.31
C ALA A 302 14.12 -11.50 -16.81
N SER A 303 12.80 -11.48 -16.61
CA SER A 303 11.89 -12.56 -17.06
C SER A 303 11.43 -12.40 -18.51
N GLU A 304 11.40 -11.18 -19.03
CA GLU A 304 10.86 -10.84 -20.35
C GLU A 304 11.92 -10.09 -21.21
N PRO A 305 12.97 -10.78 -21.71
CA PRO A 305 14.10 -10.13 -22.38
C PRO A 305 13.72 -9.28 -23.59
N ALA A 306 12.62 -9.63 -24.29
CA ALA A 306 12.12 -8.89 -25.44
C ALA A 306 11.71 -7.44 -25.09
N ALA A 307 11.21 -7.22 -23.87
CA ALA A 307 10.79 -5.90 -23.38
C ALA A 307 11.80 -5.27 -22.40
N ALA A 308 12.96 -5.91 -22.17
CA ALA A 308 13.92 -5.47 -21.15
C ALA A 308 14.39 -4.02 -21.35
N ALA A 309 14.70 -3.62 -22.60
CA ALA A 309 15.22 -2.28 -22.87
C ALA A 309 14.28 -1.14 -22.44
N PRO A 310 12.98 -1.10 -22.84
CA PRO A 310 12.05 -0.09 -22.32
C PRO A 310 11.80 -0.22 -20.82
N LEU A 311 11.75 -1.43 -20.26
CA LEU A 311 11.56 -1.62 -18.82
C LEU A 311 12.72 -1.04 -17.99
N GLU A 312 13.96 -1.22 -18.44
CA GLU A 312 15.14 -0.64 -17.79
C GLU A 312 15.18 0.89 -17.89
N ARG A 313 14.73 1.46 -19.02
CA ARG A 313 14.58 2.92 -19.15
C ARG A 313 13.52 3.47 -18.20
N ALA A 314 12.37 2.82 -18.10
CA ALA A 314 11.34 3.19 -17.13
C ALA A 314 11.85 3.08 -15.68
N ALA A 315 12.57 2.01 -15.35
CA ALA A 315 13.19 1.84 -14.05
C ALA A 315 14.19 2.96 -13.73
N ALA A 316 15.00 3.39 -14.70
CA ALA A 316 15.93 4.51 -14.54
C ALA A 316 15.21 5.85 -14.29
N CYS A 317 14.08 6.10 -14.94
CA CYS A 317 13.24 7.26 -14.66
C CYS A 317 12.72 7.26 -13.22
N TYR A 318 12.27 6.11 -12.72
CA TYR A 318 11.79 5.99 -11.35
C TYR A 318 12.88 6.10 -10.28
N VAL A 319 14.10 5.63 -10.57
CA VAL A 319 15.27 5.92 -9.71
C VAL A 319 15.53 7.42 -9.66
N ALA A 320 15.48 8.12 -10.80
CA ALA A 320 15.67 9.57 -10.83
C ALA A 320 14.58 10.32 -10.04
N GLU A 321 13.32 9.89 -10.10
CA GLU A 321 12.26 10.46 -9.24
C GLU A 321 12.53 10.24 -7.76
N HIS A 322 12.94 9.03 -7.38
CA HIS A 322 13.31 8.71 -6.00
C HIS A 322 14.40 9.66 -5.49
N ASP A 323 15.47 9.85 -6.26
CA ASP A 323 16.57 10.75 -5.90
C ASP A 323 16.12 12.23 -5.80
N LEU A 324 15.17 12.65 -6.64
CA LEU A 324 14.58 13.98 -6.55
C LEU A 324 13.79 14.18 -5.26
N MET A 325 13.13 13.15 -4.73
CA MET A 325 12.40 13.26 -3.46
C MET A 325 13.35 13.43 -2.27
N TRP A 326 14.54 12.82 -2.31
CA TRP A 326 15.59 13.13 -1.35
C TRP A 326 16.00 14.60 -1.42
N ALA A 327 16.20 15.13 -2.63
CA ALA A 327 16.51 16.55 -2.80
C ALA A 327 15.38 17.48 -2.32
N VAL A 328 14.11 17.08 -2.45
CA VAL A 328 12.95 17.79 -1.88
C VAL A 328 13.05 17.88 -0.36
N TRP A 329 13.31 16.75 0.33
CA TRP A 329 13.51 16.74 1.78
C TRP A 329 14.70 17.58 2.23
N GLU A 330 15.82 17.54 1.52
CA GLU A 330 17.01 18.37 1.84
C GLU A 330 16.69 19.87 1.91
N PHE A 331 15.77 20.36 1.07
CA PHE A 331 15.35 21.77 1.14
C PHE A 331 14.58 22.13 2.41
N ALA A 332 13.93 21.16 3.04
CA ALA A 332 13.24 21.32 4.31
C ALA A 332 14.13 20.99 5.53
N GLY A 333 15.41 20.63 5.34
CA GLY A 333 16.34 20.28 6.42
C GLY A 333 16.68 18.79 6.52
N GLY A 334 16.31 18.00 5.52
CA GLY A 334 16.57 16.56 5.44
C GLY A 334 15.30 15.72 5.65
N ASN A 335 15.48 14.40 5.67
CA ASN A 335 14.39 13.46 5.93
C ASN A 335 14.09 13.39 7.44
N GLY A 336 12.94 13.93 7.83
CA GLY A 336 12.42 13.80 9.19
C GLY A 336 11.31 14.79 9.50
N VAL A 337 10.82 14.74 10.73
CA VAL A 337 9.76 15.63 11.23
C VAL A 337 10.27 16.34 12.47
N SER A 338 10.31 17.67 12.41
CA SER A 338 10.61 18.51 13.57
C SER A 338 10.10 19.93 13.35
N ASP A 339 9.97 20.67 14.44
CA ASP A 339 9.76 22.11 14.48
C ASP A 339 10.64 22.92 13.51
N ALA A 340 11.90 22.49 13.31
CA ALA A 340 12.82 23.13 12.38
C ALA A 340 12.42 22.85 10.92
N HIS A 341 12.06 21.61 10.60
CA HIS A 341 11.58 21.26 9.25
C HIS A 341 10.30 22.00 8.89
N VAL A 342 9.35 22.06 9.83
CA VAL A 342 8.08 22.77 9.68
C VAL A 342 8.30 24.25 9.36
N ARG A 343 9.13 24.93 10.16
CA ARG A 343 9.48 26.35 9.93
C ARG A 343 10.21 26.53 8.61
N LYS A 344 11.04 25.57 8.21
CA LYS A 344 11.78 25.64 6.95
C LYS A 344 10.86 25.58 5.73
N LEU A 345 9.92 24.63 5.70
CA LEU A 345 8.92 24.55 4.63
C LEU A 345 8.01 25.79 4.60
N ALA A 346 7.75 26.43 5.75
CA ALA A 346 6.99 27.66 5.83
C ALA A 346 7.71 28.88 5.18
N GLU A 347 9.01 28.80 4.88
CA GLU A 347 9.72 29.84 4.14
C GLU A 347 9.30 29.86 2.64
N PRO A 348 8.79 30.98 2.13
CA PRO A 348 8.35 31.07 0.73
C PRO A 348 9.47 30.81 -0.30
N ARG A 349 10.73 31.10 0.07
CA ARG A 349 11.90 30.82 -0.78
C ARG A 349 12.21 29.33 -0.87
N VAL A 350 11.99 28.57 0.21
CA VAL A 350 12.21 27.11 0.24
C VAL A 350 11.20 26.42 -0.66
N ARG A 351 9.90 26.71 -0.52
CA ARG A 351 8.85 26.11 -1.37
C ARG A 351 9.07 26.38 -2.85
N ARG A 352 9.48 27.60 -3.22
CA ARG A 352 9.81 27.96 -4.60
C ARG A 352 11.02 27.20 -5.17
N ARG A 353 11.93 26.68 -4.34
CA ARG A 353 13.03 25.80 -4.77
C ARG A 353 12.62 24.34 -4.88
N ILE A 354 11.66 23.90 -4.08
CA ILE A 354 11.07 22.55 -4.14
C ILE A 354 10.24 22.36 -5.41
N VAL A 355 9.42 23.34 -5.79
CA VAL A 355 8.46 23.24 -6.90
C VAL A 355 9.09 22.78 -8.24
N PRO A 356 10.24 23.33 -8.70
CA PRO A 356 10.91 22.81 -9.90
C PRO A 356 11.29 21.33 -9.83
N LEU A 357 11.63 20.80 -8.65
CA LEU A 357 11.93 19.37 -8.48
C LEU A 357 10.69 18.51 -8.61
N ILE A 358 9.55 18.97 -8.09
CA ILE A 358 8.25 18.30 -8.26
C ILE A 358 7.87 18.23 -9.75
N HIS A 359 8.10 19.32 -10.49
CA HIS A 359 7.88 19.32 -11.94
C HIS A 359 8.83 18.38 -12.69
N LEU A 360 10.11 18.36 -12.33
CA LEU A 360 11.07 17.42 -12.91
C LEU A 360 10.71 15.96 -12.58
N ALA A 361 10.23 15.68 -11.36
CA ALA A 361 9.74 14.36 -10.99
C ALA A 361 8.53 13.94 -11.85
N ARG A 362 7.56 14.85 -12.06
CA ARG A 362 6.43 14.63 -12.99
C ARG A 362 6.91 14.29 -14.40
N GLU A 363 7.91 14.99 -14.92
CA GLU A 363 8.47 14.72 -16.26
C GLU A 363 9.11 13.33 -16.35
N LYS A 364 9.76 12.88 -15.26
CA LYS A 364 10.31 11.53 -15.18
C LYS A 364 9.22 10.47 -15.12
N ASP A 365 8.12 10.69 -14.39
CA ASP A 365 6.99 9.76 -14.36
C ASP A 365 6.30 9.68 -15.74
N GLU A 366 6.20 10.81 -16.43
CA GLU A 366 5.66 10.89 -17.79
C GLU A 366 6.53 10.13 -18.81
N GLN A 367 7.86 10.24 -18.70
CA GLN A 367 8.83 9.46 -19.49
C GLN A 367 8.73 7.96 -19.17
N ALA A 368 8.66 7.61 -17.87
CA ALA A 368 8.52 6.23 -17.42
C ALA A 368 7.25 5.60 -18.01
N ALA A 369 6.10 6.28 -17.90
CA ALA A 369 4.84 5.80 -18.46
C ALA A 369 4.92 5.54 -19.98
N GLY A 370 5.60 6.41 -20.74
CA GLY A 370 5.84 6.17 -22.17
C GLY A 370 6.68 4.92 -22.44
N HIS A 371 7.68 4.65 -21.61
CA HIS A 371 8.45 3.41 -21.70
C HIS A 371 7.66 2.17 -21.26
N LEU A 372 6.76 2.29 -20.29
CA LEU A 372 5.85 1.19 -19.90
C LEU A 372 4.88 0.87 -21.04
N GLU A 373 4.34 1.88 -21.73
CA GLU A 373 3.48 1.72 -22.90
C GLU A 373 4.21 0.97 -24.03
N GLU A 374 5.48 1.32 -24.30
CA GLU A 374 6.34 0.62 -25.26
C GLU A 374 6.56 -0.85 -24.86
N ALA A 375 6.92 -1.10 -23.60
CA ALA A 375 7.13 -2.46 -23.09
C ALA A 375 5.86 -3.32 -23.22
N LEU A 376 4.71 -2.78 -22.82
CA LEU A 376 3.44 -3.49 -22.90
C LEU A 376 3.08 -3.86 -24.34
N LEU A 377 3.31 -2.94 -25.30
CA LEU A 377 3.09 -3.22 -26.73
C LEU A 377 3.98 -4.35 -27.24
N ILE A 378 5.24 -4.44 -26.81
CA ILE A 378 6.15 -5.53 -27.18
C ILE A 378 5.64 -6.86 -26.65
N LEU A 379 5.28 -6.93 -25.36
CA LEU A 379 4.77 -8.15 -24.73
C LEU A 379 3.46 -8.64 -25.38
N MET A 380 2.56 -7.73 -25.72
CA MET A 380 1.31 -8.07 -26.43
C MET A 380 1.52 -8.58 -27.86
N LYS A 381 2.65 -8.25 -28.50
CA LYS A 381 3.01 -8.78 -29.83
C LYS A 381 3.64 -10.16 -29.72
N ALA A 382 4.52 -10.37 -28.75
CA ALA A 382 5.17 -11.65 -28.49
C ALA A 382 4.12 -12.75 -28.20
N ASP A 383 3.13 -12.45 -27.36
CA ASP A 383 2.03 -13.35 -27.00
C ASP A 383 1.20 -13.79 -28.22
N ARG A 384 0.87 -12.84 -29.11
CA ARG A 384 0.15 -13.12 -30.37
C ARG A 384 0.98 -13.91 -31.38
N GLY A 385 2.31 -13.81 -31.33
CA GLY A 385 3.21 -14.60 -32.16
C GLY A 385 3.29 -16.06 -31.69
N ALA A 386 3.36 -16.27 -30.36
CA ALA A 386 3.35 -17.60 -29.76
C ALA A 386 2.04 -18.35 -30.01
N GLY A 387 0.89 -17.69 -29.86
CA GLY A 387 -0.43 -18.30 -30.10
C GLY A 387 -0.79 -18.60 -31.56
N ARG A 388 0.04 -18.19 -32.53
CA ARG A 388 -0.10 -18.56 -33.95
C ARG A 388 0.84 -19.69 -34.37
N ALA A 389 1.81 -20.04 -33.53
CA ALA A 389 2.80 -21.10 -33.78
C ALA A 389 2.45 -22.41 -33.05
N ALA A 390 1.48 -22.38 -32.13
CA ALA A 390 0.81 -23.54 -31.54
C ALA A 390 -0.47 -23.86 -32.35
#